data_AF-A0A4R6TH05-F1
#
_entry.id   AF-A0A4R6TH05-F1
#
_cell.length_a   1.000
_cell.length_b   1.000
_cell.length_c   1.000
_cell.angle_alpha   90.00
_cell.angle_beta   90.00
_cell.angle_gamma   90.00
#
_symmetry.space_group_name_H-M   'P 1'
#
loop_
_entity.id
_entity.type
_entity.pdbx_description
1 polymer ?
#
loop_
_entity_poly.entity_id
_entity_poly.type
_entity_poly.pdbx_seq_one_letter_code
_entity_poly.pdbx_strand_id
1 'polypeptide(L)'
;MTITKHQRNLSALVHASTFSRYLIPFGNIIAPLVIWLANKEEHEFVDYNGKQALNFQISLLLYSVVLGIILIPFAMGVLPEIFEVGFWNLAEYNNFEGVDIEFDNLDFGKGIFWWPVGLIGLMQLGLSLVNIVFTIIATIRTHEGQFYEYPATIRFIK
;
A
#
# COMPACT_ATOMS: atom_id res chain seq x y z
N MET A 1 -9.56 23.25 23.95
CA MET A 1 -8.10 23.48 23.91
C MET A 1 -7.75 24.04 22.54
N THR A 2 -6.94 25.10 22.44
CA THR A 2 -6.55 25.66 21.14
C THR A 2 -5.40 24.82 20.56
N ILE A 3 -5.58 24.28 19.35
CA ILE A 3 -4.56 23.43 18.71
C ILE A 3 -3.41 24.31 18.22
N THR A 4 -2.18 24.00 18.63
CA THR A 4 -0.99 24.79 18.27
C THR A 4 -0.50 24.46 16.87
N LYS A 5 0.28 25.38 16.27
CA LYS A 5 0.94 25.13 14.98
C LYS A 5 1.87 23.90 15.02
N HIS A 6 2.54 23.68 16.15
CA HIS A 6 3.41 22.53 16.34
C HIS A 6 2.61 21.21 16.28
N GLN A 7 1.49 21.13 16.99
CA GLN A 7 0.58 19.97 16.97
C GLN A 7 0.02 19.67 15.57
N ARG A 8 -0.34 20.72 14.82
CA ARG A 8 -0.81 20.61 13.43
C ARG A 8 0.27 20.04 12.52
N ASN A 9 1.49 20.57 12.62
CA ASN A 9 2.63 20.11 11.83
C ASN A 9 3.02 18.68 12.16
N LEU A 10 3.06 18.30 13.45
CA LEU A 10 3.32 16.93 13.87
C LEU A 10 2.26 15.96 13.35
N SER A 11 0.98 16.30 13.50
CA SER A 11 -0.12 15.44 13.03
C SER A 11 -0.08 15.25 11.51
N ALA A 12 0.13 16.34 10.76
CA ALA A 12 0.31 16.27 9.31
C ALA A 12 1.53 15.43 8.93
N LEU A 13 2.64 15.56 9.66
CA LEU A 13 3.85 14.76 9.46
C LEU A 13 3.58 13.27 9.72
N VAL A 14 2.81 12.91 10.74
CA VAL A 14 2.43 11.52 11.00
C VAL A 14 1.71 10.93 9.77
N HIS A 15 0.69 11.60 9.23
CA HIS A 15 0.02 11.13 8.01
C HIS A 15 0.97 11.07 6.80
N ALA A 16 1.74 12.12 6.56
CA ALA A 16 2.68 12.17 5.44
C ALA A 16 3.78 11.09 5.53
N SER A 17 4.22 10.75 6.74
CA SER A 17 5.26 9.74 6.97
C SER A 17 4.85 8.34 6.52
N THR A 18 3.55 8.08 6.32
CA THR A 18 3.07 6.83 5.75
C THR A 18 3.59 6.58 4.33
N PHE A 19 4.01 7.62 3.60
CA PHE A 19 4.64 7.46 2.28
C PHE A 19 6.06 6.88 2.31
N SER A 20 6.66 6.73 3.49
CA SER A 20 7.97 6.08 3.62
C SER A 20 8.01 4.62 3.15
N ARG A 21 6.86 3.96 2.91
CA ARG A 21 6.84 2.62 2.27
C ARG A 21 7.54 2.55 0.92
N TYR A 22 7.63 3.68 0.21
CA TYR A 22 8.27 3.73 -1.10
C TYR A 22 9.80 3.73 -1.01
N LEU A 23 10.35 3.90 0.20
CA LEU A 23 11.79 3.91 0.47
C LEU A 23 12.20 2.68 1.29
N ILE A 24 11.40 2.32 2.29
CA ILE A 24 11.73 1.26 3.26
C ILE A 24 10.53 0.30 3.35
N PRO A 25 10.75 -1.02 3.29
CA PRO A 25 9.70 -2.01 3.56
C PRO A 25 9.01 -1.74 4.91
N PHE A 26 7.69 -1.79 4.93
CA PHE A 26 6.86 -1.48 6.12
C PHE A 26 7.03 -0.06 6.69
N GLY A 27 7.72 0.84 5.98
CA GLY A 27 7.92 2.23 6.40
C GLY A 27 6.61 2.94 6.72
N ASN A 28 5.54 2.65 5.97
CA ASN A 28 4.22 3.25 6.18
C ASN A 28 3.61 3.03 7.57
N ILE A 29 4.08 2.03 8.32
CA ILE A 29 3.66 1.80 9.71
C ILE A 29 4.76 2.26 10.66
N ILE A 30 6.02 1.94 10.37
CA ILE A 30 7.15 2.22 11.25
C ILE A 30 7.34 3.73 11.45
N ALA A 31 7.37 4.51 10.36
CA ALA A 31 7.60 5.95 10.44
C ALA A 31 6.51 6.70 11.24
N PRO A 32 5.20 6.54 10.96
CA PRO A 32 4.17 7.19 11.76
C PRO A 32 4.14 6.68 13.19
N LEU A 33 4.46 5.41 13.44
CA LEU A 33 4.52 4.83 14.78
C LEU A 33 5.59 5.52 15.63
N VAL A 34 6.80 5.69 15.09
CA VAL A 34 7.90 6.38 15.79
C VAL A 34 7.52 7.82 16.12
N ILE A 35 6.97 8.55 15.15
CA ILE A 35 6.59 9.96 15.33
C ILE A 35 5.44 10.09 16.35
N TRP A 36 4.42 9.22 16.26
CA TRP A 36 3.30 9.22 17.20
C TRP A 36 3.77 8.84 18.61
N LEU A 37 4.53 7.76 18.80
CA LEU A 37 5.00 7.33 20.11
C LEU A 37 5.86 8.39 20.81
N ALA A 38 6.66 9.15 20.05
CA ALA A 38 7.49 10.22 20.61
C ALA A 38 6.70 11.44 21.09
N ASN A 39 5.44 11.62 20.66
CA ASN A 39 4.67 12.86 20.90
C ASN A 39 3.27 12.63 21.50
N LYS A 40 2.80 11.38 21.60
CA LYS A 40 1.41 11.06 21.98
C LYS A 40 1.03 11.50 23.40
N GLU A 41 1.97 11.48 24.34
CA GLU A 41 1.67 11.75 25.75
C GLU A 41 1.51 13.26 26.02
N GLU A 42 2.09 14.09 25.16
CA GLU A 42 2.08 15.55 25.32
C GLU A 42 0.82 16.19 24.72
N HIS A 43 0.25 15.59 23.68
CA HIS A 43 -0.72 16.26 22.81
C HIS A 43 -1.86 15.33 22.37
N GLU A 44 -3.06 15.53 22.93
CA GLU A 44 -4.28 14.76 22.59
C GLU A 44 -4.61 14.79 21.08
N PHE A 45 -4.41 15.94 20.42
CA PHE A 45 -4.62 16.08 18.97
C PHE A 45 -3.66 15.19 18.16
N VAL A 46 -2.39 15.08 18.58
CA VAL A 46 -1.39 14.23 17.92
C VAL A 46 -1.66 12.76 18.23
N ASP A 47 -2.07 12.44 19.46
CA ASP A 47 -2.44 11.07 19.83
C ASP A 47 -3.61 10.56 18.96
N TYR A 48 -4.67 11.36 18.84
CA TYR A 48 -5.81 11.02 18.01
C TYR A 48 -5.41 10.76 16.55
N ASN A 49 -4.73 11.73 15.92
CA ASN A 49 -4.39 11.62 14.49
C ASN A 49 -3.36 10.51 14.23
N GLY A 50 -2.45 10.25 15.17
CA GLY A 50 -1.53 9.13 15.09
C GLY A 50 -2.23 7.78 15.15
N LYS A 51 -3.20 7.60 16.06
CA LYS A 51 -4.05 6.40 16.08
C LYS A 51 -4.81 6.23 14.76
N GLN A 52 -5.36 7.31 14.20
CA GLN A 52 -6.08 7.27 12.92
C GLN A 52 -5.16 6.84 11.76
N ALA A 53 -3.98 7.44 11.66
CA ALA A 53 -2.98 7.07 10.64
C ALA A 53 -2.58 5.60 10.76
N LEU A 54 -2.24 5.14 11.97
CA LEU A 54 -1.79 3.77 12.19
C LEU A 54 -2.89 2.75 11.95
N ASN A 55 -4.09 2.99 12.46
CA ASN A 55 -5.24 2.11 12.23
C ASN A 55 -5.55 1.98 10.73
N PHE A 56 -5.49 3.08 9.97
CA PHE A 56 -5.71 3.04 8.53
C PHE A 56 -4.63 2.24 7.80
N GLN A 57 -3.34 2.47 8.10
CA GLN A 57 -2.25 1.74 7.47
C GLN A 57 -2.28 0.24 7.79
N ILE A 58 -2.64 -0.13 9.02
CA ILE A 58 -2.83 -1.54 9.42
C ILE A 58 -4.05 -2.13 8.71
N SER A 59 -5.15 -1.37 8.56
CA SER A 59 -6.34 -1.83 7.84
C SER A 59 -6.03 -2.11 6.37
N LEU A 60 -5.33 -1.20 5.69
CA LEU A 60 -4.91 -1.39 4.30
C LEU A 60 -3.94 -2.56 4.13
N LEU A 61 -3.02 -2.76 5.09
CA LEU A 61 -2.15 -3.92 5.11
C LEU A 61 -2.97 -5.21 5.23
N LEU A 62 -3.94 -5.25 6.14
CA LEU A 62 -4.83 -6.40 6.29
C LEU A 62 -5.61 -6.69 5.00
N TYR A 63 -6.22 -5.67 4.37
CA TYR A 63 -6.92 -5.85 3.10
C TYR A 63 -6.00 -6.38 2.00
N SER A 64 -4.77 -5.87 1.92
CA SER A 64 -3.76 -6.33 0.97
C SER A 64 -3.34 -7.77 1.22
N VAL A 65 -3.16 -8.18 2.48
CA VAL A 65 -2.83 -9.55 2.86
C VAL A 65 -3.97 -10.51 2.51
N VAL A 66 -5.22 -10.13 2.75
CA VAL A 66 -6.39 -10.93 2.38
C VAL A 66 -6.44 -11.14 0.86
N LEU A 67 -6.25 -10.08 0.06
CA LEU A 67 -6.15 -10.20 -1.40
C LEU A 67 -4.97 -11.10 -1.83
N GLY A 68 -3.83 -10.98 -1.16
CA GLY A 68 -2.65 -11.82 -1.41
C GLY A 68 -2.90 -13.29 -1.09
N ILE A 69 -3.63 -13.62 -0.03
CA ILE A 69 -4.00 -15.01 0.30
C ILE A 69 -4.95 -15.57 -0.75
N ILE A 70 -5.94 -14.79 -1.20
CA ILE A 70 -6.86 -15.18 -2.27
C ILE A 70 -6.10 -15.46 -3.58
N LEU A 71 -4.99 -14.76 -3.82
CA LEU A 71 -4.16 -14.95 -5.01
C LEU A 71 -3.43 -16.31 -5.04
N ILE A 72 -3.06 -16.88 -3.89
CA ILE A 72 -2.24 -18.10 -3.80
C ILE A 72 -2.72 -19.26 -4.70
N PRO A 73 -3.98 -19.72 -4.63
CA PRO A 73 -4.45 -20.83 -5.47
C PRO A 73 -4.35 -20.54 -6.96
N PHE A 74 -4.54 -19.28 -7.38
CA PHE A 74 -4.42 -18.87 -8.78
C PHE A 74 -2.96 -18.74 -9.20
N ALA A 75 -2.11 -18.22 -8.31
CA ALA A 75 -0.68 -18.11 -8.53
C ALA A 75 -0.04 -19.49 -8.75
N MET A 76 -0.49 -20.54 -8.07
CA MET A 76 0.00 -21.91 -8.32
C MET A 76 -0.26 -22.41 -9.75
N GLY A 77 -1.35 -21.95 -10.38
CA GLY A 77 -1.65 -22.28 -11.77
C GLY A 77 -0.81 -21.48 -12.78
N VAL A 78 -0.47 -20.23 -12.45
CA VAL A 78 0.33 -19.33 -13.31
C VAL A 78 1.84 -19.52 -13.13
N LEU A 79 2.30 -19.92 -11.95
CA LEU A 79 3.72 -19.99 -11.57
C LEU A 79 4.56 -20.90 -12.50
N PRO A 80 4.10 -22.10 -12.91
CA PRO A 80 4.85 -22.93 -13.85
C PRO A 80 5.06 -22.25 -15.20
N GLU A 81 4.02 -21.59 -15.73
CA GLU A 81 4.08 -20.85 -17.00
C GLU A 81 5.06 -19.67 -16.92
N ILE A 82 5.02 -18.88 -15.84
CA ILE A 82 5.97 -17.78 -15.61
C ILE A 82 7.40 -18.30 -15.47
N PHE A 83 7.61 -19.39 -14.72
CA PHE A 83 8.94 -19.95 -14.50
C PHE A 83 9.53 -20.52 -15.79
N GLU A 84 8.72 -21.21 -16.59
CA GLU A 84 9.15 -21.76 -17.88
C GLU A 84 9.49 -20.65 -18.88
N VAL A 85 8.61 -19.65 -19.03
CA VAL A 85 8.85 -18.49 -19.90
C VAL A 85 10.02 -17.63 -19.41
N GLY A 86 10.18 -17.42 -18.10
CA GLY A 86 11.17 -16.48 -17.56
C GLY A 86 12.58 -17.05 -17.36
N PHE A 87 12.70 -18.31 -16.94
CA PHE A 87 14.00 -18.91 -16.60
C PHE A 87 14.70 -19.52 -17.82
N TRP A 88 13.95 -20.21 -18.69
CA TRP A 88 14.53 -20.86 -19.88
C TRP A 88 14.83 -19.87 -21.01
N ASN A 89 13.95 -18.89 -21.29
CA ASN A 89 14.26 -17.85 -22.28
C ASN A 89 15.52 -17.05 -21.93
N LEU A 90 15.76 -16.75 -20.66
CA LEU A 90 16.96 -15.99 -20.26
C LEU A 90 18.25 -16.81 -20.33
N ALA A 91 18.18 -18.13 -20.12
CA ALA A 91 19.33 -19.03 -20.23
C ALA A 91 19.69 -19.37 -21.69
N GLU A 92 18.70 -19.34 -22.58
CA GLU A 92 18.84 -19.67 -24.01
C GLU A 92 19.19 -18.44 -24.87
N TYR A 93 18.87 -17.23 -24.42
CA TYR A 93 19.04 -15.98 -25.16
C TYR A 93 20.43 -15.32 -24.95
N ASN A 94 21.49 -15.98 -25.43
CA ASN A 94 22.83 -15.35 -25.55
C ASN A 94 23.10 -14.75 -26.95
N ASN A 95 22.10 -14.70 -27.84
CA ASN A 95 22.23 -14.12 -29.18
C ASN A 95 21.16 -13.02 -29.39
N PHE A 96 21.49 -11.79 -29.05
CA PHE A 96 20.69 -10.58 -29.31
C PHE A 96 20.75 -10.20 -30.81
N GLU A 97 19.99 -10.87 -31.65
CA GLU A 97 19.50 -10.29 -32.91
C GLU A 97 18.01 -9.96 -32.73
N GLY A 98 17.67 -8.68 -32.75
CA GLY A 98 16.28 -8.17 -32.84
C GLY A 98 15.32 -8.63 -31.75
N VAL A 99 15.10 -7.81 -30.71
CA VAL A 99 13.99 -8.05 -29.78
C VAL A 99 12.69 -7.59 -30.43
N ASP A 100 12.05 -8.50 -31.16
CA ASP A 100 10.66 -8.32 -31.62
C ASP A 100 9.71 -8.79 -30.50
N ILE A 101 9.11 -7.84 -29.78
CA ILE A 101 8.14 -8.13 -28.71
C ILE A 101 6.77 -8.35 -29.35
N GLU A 102 6.46 -9.59 -29.69
CA GLU A 102 5.19 -9.98 -30.29
C GLU A 102 4.13 -10.26 -29.21
N PHE A 103 3.32 -9.25 -28.89
CA PHE A 103 2.24 -9.34 -27.87
C PHE A 103 1.01 -10.14 -28.33
N ASP A 104 0.92 -10.47 -29.62
CA ASP A 104 -0.24 -11.14 -30.22
C ASP A 104 -0.38 -12.62 -29.81
N ASN A 105 0.68 -13.23 -29.30
CA ASN A 105 0.69 -14.62 -28.80
C ASN A 105 0.42 -14.74 -27.29
N LEU A 106 0.12 -13.65 -26.59
CA LEU A 106 -0.33 -13.70 -25.20
C LEU A 106 -1.78 -14.23 -25.16
N ASP A 107 -1.91 -15.55 -25.12
CA ASP A 107 -3.19 -16.25 -25.02
C ASP A 107 -3.78 -16.13 -23.60
N PHE A 108 -4.16 -14.89 -23.23
CA PHE A 108 -4.85 -14.57 -21.98
C PHE A 108 -6.18 -15.33 -21.81
N GLY A 109 -6.71 -15.92 -22.89
CA GLY A 109 -7.99 -16.63 -22.94
C GLY A 109 -7.93 -18.12 -22.62
N LYS A 110 -6.77 -18.79 -22.78
CA LYS A 110 -6.66 -20.25 -22.54
C LYS A 110 -6.26 -20.64 -21.10
N GLY A 111 -5.59 -19.76 -20.36
CA GLY A 111 -5.24 -20.01 -18.96
C GLY A 111 -6.32 -19.49 -18.00
N ILE A 112 -7.12 -20.39 -17.42
CA ILE A 112 -8.17 -20.06 -16.43
C ILE A 112 -7.64 -19.29 -15.21
N PHE A 113 -6.32 -19.21 -15.04
CA PHE A 113 -5.61 -18.63 -13.91
C PHE A 113 -5.05 -17.22 -14.12
N TRP A 114 -5.05 -16.65 -15.33
CA TRP A 114 -4.50 -15.30 -15.58
C TRP A 114 -5.47 -14.17 -15.24
N TRP A 115 -6.76 -14.33 -15.54
CA TRP A 115 -7.77 -13.31 -15.26
C TRP A 115 -7.93 -12.98 -13.75
N PRO A 116 -7.85 -13.94 -12.79
CA PRO A 116 -7.91 -13.62 -11.36
C PRO A 116 -6.69 -12.85 -10.89
N VAL A 117 -5.50 -13.19 -11.40
CA VAL A 117 -4.26 -12.47 -11.09
C VAL A 117 -4.36 -11.02 -11.56
N GLY A 118 -4.85 -10.79 -12.78
CA GLY A 118 -5.10 -9.46 -13.31
C GLY A 118 -6.11 -8.67 -12.47
N LEU A 119 -7.24 -9.30 -12.11
CA LEU A 119 -8.28 -8.67 -11.28
C LEU A 119 -7.75 -8.28 -9.89
N ILE A 120 -7.04 -9.18 -9.22
CA ILE A 120 -6.44 -8.92 -7.90
C ILE A 120 -5.39 -7.80 -8.00
N GLY A 121 -4.58 -7.79 -9.07
CA GLY A 121 -3.65 -6.69 -9.34
C GLY A 121 -4.36 -5.33 -9.46
N LEU A 122 -5.47 -5.26 -10.19
CA LEU A 122 -6.29 -4.04 -10.29
C LEU A 122 -6.88 -3.62 -8.94
N MET A 123 -7.35 -4.57 -8.13
CA MET A 123 -7.83 -4.28 -6.77
C MET A 123 -6.73 -3.72 -5.87
N GLN A 124 -5.51 -4.26 -5.96
CA GLN A 124 -4.35 -3.79 -5.20
C GLN A 124 -3.90 -2.38 -5.63
N LEU A 125 -4.00 -2.06 -6.92
CA LEU A 125 -3.81 -0.70 -7.43
C LEU A 125 -4.89 0.24 -6.90
N GLY A 126 -6.16 -0.19 -6.88
CA GLY A 126 -7.26 0.54 -6.26
C GLY A 126 -7.01 0.88 -4.79
N LEU A 127 -6.58 -0.10 -3.98
CA LEU A 127 -6.19 0.12 -2.59
C LEU A 127 -5.03 1.13 -2.45
N SER A 128 -4.05 1.09 -3.37
CA SER A 128 -2.94 2.03 -3.38
C SER A 128 -3.38 3.45 -3.68
N LEU A 129 -4.33 3.64 -4.62
CA LEU A 129 -4.92 4.95 -4.92
C LEU A 129 -5.73 5.48 -3.72
N VAL A 130 -6.56 4.63 -3.11
CA VAL A 130 -7.31 4.94 -1.89
C VAL A 130 -6.36 5.40 -0.77
N ASN A 131 -5.23 4.70 -0.58
CA ASN A 131 -4.22 5.08 0.39
C ASN A 131 -3.65 6.48 0.13
N ILE A 132 -3.23 6.74 -1.11
CA ILE A 132 -2.63 8.03 -1.50
C ILE A 132 -3.64 9.17 -1.27
N VAL A 133 -4.85 9.03 -1.80
CA VAL A 133 -5.88 10.09 -1.73
C VAL A 133 -6.22 10.41 -0.29
N PHE A 134 -6.56 9.41 0.54
CA PHE A 134 -6.96 9.69 1.92
C PHE A 134 -5.80 10.16 2.79
N THR A 135 -4.57 9.71 2.53
CA THR A 135 -3.41 10.20 3.26
C THR A 135 -3.12 11.68 2.95
N ILE A 136 -3.25 12.10 1.69
CA ILE A 136 -3.11 13.51 1.32
C ILE A 136 -4.20 14.35 1.99
N ILE A 137 -5.47 13.90 1.92
CA ILE A 137 -6.59 14.61 2.56
C ILE A 137 -6.39 14.71 4.07
N ALA A 138 -5.97 13.63 4.73
CA ALA A 138 -5.67 13.62 6.16
C ALA A 138 -4.55 14.61 6.51
N THR A 139 -3.47 14.61 5.72
CA THR A 139 -2.34 15.53 5.91
C THR A 139 -2.80 16.99 5.83
N ILE A 140 -3.62 17.33 4.84
CA ILE A 140 -4.13 18.71 4.66
C ILE A 140 -5.07 19.10 5.80
N ARG A 141 -6.05 18.26 6.12
CA ARG A 141 -7.07 18.57 7.15
C ARG A 141 -6.47 18.64 8.55
N THR A 142 -5.53 17.76 8.89
CA THR A 142 -4.83 17.85 10.18
C THR A 142 -3.88 19.03 10.26
N HIS A 143 -3.25 19.40 9.12
CA HIS A 143 -2.51 20.65 9.04
C HIS A 143 -3.42 21.87 9.22
N GLU A 144 -4.73 21.81 8.96
CA GLU A 144 -5.71 22.86 9.29
C GLU A 144 -6.17 22.83 10.76
N GLY A 145 -5.79 21.80 11.53
CA GLY A 145 -6.23 21.60 12.91
C GLY A 145 -7.54 20.84 13.03
N GLN A 146 -7.96 20.11 11.99
CA GLN A 146 -9.15 19.27 12.06
C GLN A 146 -8.80 17.86 12.53
N PHE A 147 -9.68 17.26 13.33
CA PHE A 147 -9.64 15.84 13.66
C PHE A 147 -10.12 15.06 12.44
N TYR A 148 -9.24 14.26 11.85
CA TYR A 148 -9.55 13.51 10.63
C TYR A 148 -9.77 12.03 10.91
N GLU A 149 -10.87 11.48 10.42
CA GLU A 149 -11.15 10.04 10.44
C GLU A 149 -11.03 9.45 9.05
N TYR A 150 -10.27 8.37 8.94
CA TYR A 150 -10.16 7.63 7.69
C TYR A 150 -11.40 6.75 7.47
N PRO A 151 -12.02 6.78 6.28
CA PRO A 151 -13.09 5.84 5.95
C PRO A 151 -12.54 4.42 5.83
N ALA A 152 -13.41 3.43 6.02
CA ALA A 152 -13.07 1.99 5.93
C ALA A 152 -11.88 1.56 6.83
N THR A 153 -11.69 2.24 7.96
CA THR A 153 -10.64 1.93 8.93
C THR A 153 -11.15 1.06 10.07
N ILE A 154 -10.40 0.02 10.41
CA ILE A 154 -10.62 -0.83 11.57
C ILE A 154 -9.80 -0.28 12.74
N ARG A 155 -10.44 -0.12 13.91
CA ARG A 155 -9.81 0.45 15.11
C ARG A 155 -9.05 -0.62 15.90
N PHE A 156 -7.76 -0.79 15.61
CA PHE A 156 -6.87 -1.70 16.35
C PHE A 156 -6.32 -1.05 17.61
N ILE A 157 -5.91 0.20 17.51
CA ILE A 157 -5.42 1.03 18.60
C ILE A 157 -6.57 1.91 19.09
N LYS A 158 -6.87 1.85 20.39
CA LYS A 158 -7.92 2.64 21.08
C LYS A 158 -7.31 3.88 21.73
#